data_AF-H9TU27-F1
#
_entry.id   AF-H9TU27-F1
#
_cell.length_a   1.000
_cell.length_b   1.000
_cell.length_c   1.000
_cell.angle_alpha   90.00
_cell.angle_beta   90.00
_cell.angle_gamma   90.00
#
_symmetry.space_group_name_H-M   'P 1'
#
loop_
_entity.id
_entity.type
_entity.pdbx_description
1 polymer ?
#
loop_
_entity_poly.entity_id
_entity_poly.type
_entity_poly.pdbx_seq_one_letter_code
_entity_poly.pdbx_strand_id
1 'polypeptide(L)' 'IRAGSIVTAMTRNGNMFGIRVSGLGERWFKAPVNTPQGLFFTGFSQEQANPDMGDSAITETFGIGGAAMI' A
#
# COMPACT_ATOMS: atom_id res chain seq x y z
N ILE A 1 -3.95 21.28 -4.86
CA ILE A 1 -5.23 21.43 -4.13
C ILE A 1 -4.92 22.08 -2.78
N ARG A 2 -5.71 23.04 -2.29
CA ARG A 2 -5.44 23.76 -1.02
C ARG A 2 -6.17 23.20 0.21
N ALA A 3 -7.24 22.42 0.00
CA ALA A 3 -7.99 21.72 1.03
C ALA A 3 -8.59 20.42 0.44
N GLY A 4 -8.55 19.31 1.18
CA GLY A 4 -9.06 18.02 0.74
C GLY A 4 -8.55 16.86 1.60
N SER A 5 -9.37 15.81 1.76
CA SER A 5 -9.09 14.63 2.60
C SER A 5 -8.89 13.33 1.81
N ILE A 6 -8.81 13.42 0.48
CA ILE A 6 -8.62 12.25 -0.39
C ILE A 6 -7.17 11.78 -0.34
N VAL A 7 -6.96 10.48 -0.14
CA VAL A 7 -5.65 9.83 -0.28
C VAL A 7 -5.28 9.78 -1.75
N THR A 8 -4.10 10.30 -2.09
CA THR A 8 -3.64 10.43 -3.49
C THR A 8 -2.44 9.56 -3.82
N ALA A 9 -1.81 8.97 -2.81
CA ALA A 9 -0.78 7.97 -3.00
C ALA A 9 -0.82 6.99 -1.83
N MET A 10 -0.70 5.71 -2.15
CA MET A 10 -0.35 4.64 -1.22
C MET A 10 0.85 3.88 -1.81
N THR A 11 1.91 3.72 -1.02
CA THR A 11 3.14 3.02 -1.42
C THR A 11 3.82 2.41 -0.20
N ARG A 12 4.73 1.46 -0.43
CA ARG A 12 5.46 0.73 0.60
C ARG A 12 6.85 0.31 0.11
N ASN A 13 7.78 0.15 1.04
CA ASN A 13 9.18 -0.15 0.72
C ASN A 13 9.73 -1.39 1.44
N GLY A 14 8.87 -2.27 1.95
CA GLY A 14 9.27 -3.44 2.75
C GLY A 14 9.56 -3.13 4.22
N ASN A 15 9.45 -1.87 4.65
CA ASN A 15 9.58 -1.47 6.06
C ASN A 15 8.45 -0.53 6.50
N MET A 16 8.18 0.52 5.71
CA MET A 16 7.15 1.52 6.00
C MET A 16 6.13 1.60 4.87
N PHE A 17 4.85 1.63 5.23
CA PHE A 17 3.74 2.02 4.37
C PHE A 17 3.57 3.54 4.47
N GLY A 18 3.44 4.21 3.33
CA GLY A 18 3.33 5.65 3.23
C GLY A 18 2.08 6.07 2.48
N ILE A 19 1.42 7.13 2.98
CA ILE A 19 0.32 7.79 2.26
C ILE A 19 0.55 9.30 2.11
N ARG A 20 -0.08 9.86 1.07
CA ARG A 20 -0.26 11.31 0.87
C ARG A 20 -1.74 11.65 0.76
N VAL A 21 -2.10 12.84 1.23
CA VAL A 21 -3.47 13.35 1.22
C VAL A 21 -3.51 14.70 0.49
N SER A 22 -4.50 14.89 -0.39
CA SER A 22 -4.55 15.99 -1.36
C SER A 22 -4.45 17.41 -0.78
N GLY A 23 -4.96 17.63 0.44
CA GLY A 23 -4.92 18.92 1.14
C GLY A 23 -3.69 19.15 2.03
N LEU A 24 -2.78 18.18 2.14
CA LEU A 24 -1.66 18.21 3.11
C LEU A 24 -0.28 18.40 2.45
N GLY A 25 -0.24 18.83 1.18
CA GLY A 25 0.98 19.13 0.45
C GLY A 25 1.88 17.90 0.22
N GLU A 26 3.18 18.05 0.45
CA GLU A 26 4.19 17.01 0.26
C GLU A 26 4.38 16.10 1.50
N ARG A 27 3.55 16.27 2.54
CA ARG A 27 3.69 15.50 3.78
C ARG A 27 3.36 14.02 3.55
N TRP A 28 4.27 13.16 4.00
CA TRP A 28 4.05 11.72 4.11
C TRP A 28 3.62 11.34 5.52
N PHE A 29 2.56 10.54 5.62
CA PHE A 29 2.21 9.82 6.84
C PHE A 29 2.68 8.39 6.67
N LYS A 30 3.37 7.85 7.68
CA LYS A 30 4.03 6.55 7.58
C LYS A 30 3.74 5.68 8.80
N ALA A 31 3.58 4.39 8.57
CA ALA A 31 3.48 3.36 9.59
C ALA A 31 4.26 2.10 9.14
N PRO A 32 4.62 1.18 10.04
CA PRO A 32 5.22 -0.10 9.64
C PRO A 32 4.33 -0.86 8.64
N VAL A 33 4.93 -1.57 7.70
CA VAL A 33 4.20 -2.44 6.75
C VAL A 33 3.69 -3.71 7.44
N ASN A 34 2.66 -4.31 6.85
CA ASN A 34 2.26 -5.67 7.17
C ASN A 34 2.97 -6.68 6.24
N THR A 35 3.04 -7.94 6.65
CA THR A 35 3.43 -9.04 5.76
C THR A 35 2.17 -9.67 5.16
N PRO A 36 2.01 -9.69 3.82
CA PRO A 36 0.85 -10.31 3.18
C PRO A 36 0.69 -11.78 3.58
N GLN A 37 -0.55 -12.19 3.78
CA GLN A 37 -0.93 -13.58 4.01
C GLN A 37 -1.76 -14.08 2.82
N GLY A 38 -1.44 -15.27 2.33
CA GLY A 38 -2.11 -15.81 1.15
C GLY A 38 -1.71 -17.27 0.88
N LEU A 39 -2.10 -17.75 -0.29
CA LEU A 39 -1.69 -19.06 -0.79
C LEU A 39 -0.30 -18.97 -1.41
N PHE A 40 0.54 -19.97 -1.14
CA PHE A 40 1.90 -20.05 -1.64
C PHE A 40 2.02 -21.14 -2.69
N PHE A 41 2.95 -20.97 -3.63
CA PHE A 41 3.32 -22.06 -4.54
C PHE A 41 3.94 -23.23 -3.77
N THR A 42 3.80 -24.44 -4.32
CA THR A 42 4.35 -25.67 -3.70
C THR A 42 5.82 -25.49 -3.33
N GLY A 43 6.17 -25.81 -2.09
CA GLY A 43 7.53 -25.68 -1.56
C GLY A 43 7.85 -24.33 -0.92
N PHE A 44 6.92 -23.37 -0.93
CA PHE A 44 7.04 -22.10 -0.22
C PHE A 44 6.04 -21.98 0.93
N SER A 45 6.40 -21.23 1.97
CA SER A 45 5.56 -20.96 3.14
C SER A 45 5.52 -19.49 3.51
N GLN A 46 4.63 -19.14 4.44
CA GLN A 46 4.50 -17.80 5.02
C GLN A 46 5.79 -17.27 5.65
N GLU A 47 6.66 -18.17 6.14
CA GLU A 47 7.93 -17.82 6.79
C GLU A 47 8.92 -17.18 5.82
N GLN A 48 8.71 -17.37 4.52
CA GLN A 48 9.54 -16.83 3.44
C GLN A 48 8.94 -15.57 2.79
N ALA A 49 7.80 -15.09 3.29
CA ALA A 49 7.11 -13.93 2.73
C ALA A 49 7.85 -12.63 3.05
N ASN A 50 8.03 -11.78 2.03
CA ASN A 50 8.52 -10.42 2.25
C ASN A 50 7.41 -9.53 2.82
N PRO A 51 7.76 -8.56 3.68
CA PRO A 51 6.85 -7.48 4.04
C PRO A 51 6.39 -6.70 2.81
N ASP A 52 5.20 -6.08 2.88
CA ASP A 52 4.58 -5.41 1.74
C ASP A 52 5.50 -4.34 1.13
N MET A 53 5.64 -4.35 -0.20
CA MET A 53 6.57 -3.49 -0.92
C MET A 53 6.12 -3.14 -2.35
N GLY A 54 6.61 -1.99 -2.84
CA GLY A 54 6.34 -1.44 -4.17
C GLY A 54 5.36 -0.26 -4.17
N ASP A 55 5.14 0.30 -5.35
CA ASP A 55 4.20 1.41 -5.58
C ASP A 55 2.84 0.96 -6.13
N SER A 56 2.67 -0.35 -6.40
CA SER A 56 1.46 -0.90 -7.02
C SER A 56 0.15 -0.57 -6.28
N ALA A 57 0.17 -0.27 -4.97
CA ALA A 57 -0.97 0.20 -4.18
C ALA A 57 -1.58 1.54 -4.69
N ILE A 58 -0.91 2.22 -5.62
CA ILE A 58 -1.49 3.34 -6.36
C ILE A 58 -2.71 2.91 -7.19
N THR A 59 -2.74 1.65 -7.63
CA THR A 59 -3.85 1.00 -8.35
C THR A 59 -5.11 1.01 -7.48
N GLU A 60 -5.00 0.57 -6.24
CA GLU A 60 -6.07 0.60 -5.23
C GLU A 60 -6.44 2.03 -4.83
N THR A 61 -5.46 2.94 -4.78
CA THR A 61 -5.72 4.37 -4.53
C THR A 61 -6.60 4.98 -5.63
N PHE A 62 -6.43 4.54 -6.87
CA PHE A 62 -7.26 4.95 -7.99
C PHE A 62 -8.66 4.29 -8.00
N GLY A 63 -8.84 3.20 -7.24
CA GLY A 63 -10.12 2.48 -7.13
C GLY A 63 -10.20 1.20 -7.95
N ILE A 64 -9.07 0.67 -8.43
CA ILE A 64 -9.00 -0.63 -9.11
C ILE A 64 -8.16 -1.63 -8.29
N GLY A 65 -7.77 -2.77 -8.86
CA GLY A 65 -7.03 -3.81 -8.13
C GLY A 65 -7.89 -4.45 -7.05
N GLY A 66 -7.36 -4.56 -5.82
CA GLY A 66 -8.11 -5.13 -4.69
C GLY A 66 -9.41 -4.39 -4.38
N ALA A 67 -9.46 -3.07 -4.62
CA ALA A 67 -10.66 -2.25 -4.39
C ALA A 67 -11.82 -2.55 -5.37
N ALA A 68 -11.53 -3.22 -6.48
CA ALA A 68 -12.52 -3.58 -7.51
C ALA A 68 -12.86 -5.08 -7.53
N MET A 69 -12.33 -5.87 -6.59
CA MET A 69 -12.70 -7.28 -6.45
C MET A 69 -14.05 -7.43 -5.73
N ILE A 70 -14.84 -8.43 -6.14
CA ILE A 70 -16.17 -8.79 -5.59
C ILE A 70 -16.07 -9.92 -4.56
#